data_AF-A0A7H8NAG6-F1
#
_entry.id   AF-A0A7H8NAG6-F1
#
_cell.length_a   1.000
_cell.length_b   1.000
_cell.length_c   1.000
_cell.angle_alpha   90.00
_cell.angle_beta   90.00
_cell.angle_gamma   90.00
#
_symmetry.space_group_name_H-M   'P 1'
#
loop_
_entity.id
_entity.type
_entity.pdbx_description
1 polymer ?
#
loop_
_entity_poly.entity_id
_entity_poly.type
_entity_poly.pdbx_seq_one_letter_code
_entity_poly.pdbx_strand_id
1 'polypeptide(L)'
;MEPTQPAAPGRARRVLPKALVAVALPLALMTGGTAGAVASPATDGDRAGAGQAQTSDRNGVAPSAGYRFSADQGRFLTKAGTAPKALRHIKGTATDFTVLKGTGADGPTLAGTTLAGSADSPSARAAWAANDEFVDLSWPGVTGAAPYQVFRDGELIATTRGTSLRDTLARPGAASEYRVTTTAKAPASEWTDSERAAFRKSGEAPLNGHTWSLNVQVPTDSQPAALERAALAAEAKAKKYHSTTIRYRTFIRSKWVTAPVGCKYTKGYKYAGDNRGFSKADNKSHRTDLTGTVYWNGGSSWGAHIGTTHVYKTNGKFVAKKTASGKKMSFRVMSQNSKSAQVRGITEAGNPYCGVGSISGYYNARISRSGDFYISGRHKQMPDHEIIISGFTRSPMKTYTKFLHTSKQASPTCLFKPACPAATIGNNGGY
;
A
#
# COMPACT_ATOMS: atom_id res chain seq x y z
N MET A 1 24.25 41.39 51.30
CA MET A 1 25.41 41.68 50.43
C MET A 1 25.47 40.59 49.38
N GLU A 2 25.25 41.01 48.14
CA GLU A 2 25.52 40.27 46.91
C GLU A 2 27.01 39.87 46.80
N PRO A 3 27.36 38.87 45.96
CA PRO A 3 27.91 39.29 44.68
C PRO A 3 27.52 38.42 43.46
N THR A 4 26.92 39.08 42.47
CA THR A 4 27.35 39.22 41.07
C THR A 4 27.91 38.03 40.26
N GLN A 5 27.22 37.79 39.14
CA GLN A 5 27.61 37.03 37.94
C GLN A 5 28.98 37.40 37.35
N PRO A 6 29.51 36.53 36.46
CA PRO A 6 29.98 37.03 35.17
C PRO A 6 29.39 36.32 33.93
N ALA A 7 28.85 37.17 33.06
CA ALA A 7 28.84 37.25 31.60
C ALA A 7 29.02 35.98 30.70
N ALA A 8 28.09 35.87 29.75
CA ALA A 8 28.14 35.00 28.57
C ALA A 8 28.90 35.66 27.39
N PRO A 9 29.55 34.88 26.50
CA PRO A 9 30.02 35.39 25.21
C PRO A 9 29.09 35.03 24.03
N GLY A 10 28.59 36.08 23.37
CA GLY A 10 28.75 36.31 21.92
C GLY A 10 28.10 35.36 20.90
N ARG A 11 26.90 35.71 20.42
CA ARG A 11 26.35 35.24 19.14
C ARG A 11 27.09 35.91 17.96
N ALA A 12 27.84 35.13 17.18
CA ALA A 12 28.30 35.54 15.85
C ALA A 12 27.27 35.15 14.78
N ARG A 13 26.65 36.15 14.15
CA ARG A 13 25.87 36.01 12.91
C ARG A 13 26.83 35.73 11.76
N ARG A 14 26.71 34.58 11.09
CA ARG A 14 27.35 34.33 9.79
C ARG A 14 26.39 34.70 8.66
N VAL A 15 26.82 35.66 7.88
CA VAL A 15 26.21 36.15 6.64
C VAL A 15 26.45 35.12 5.53
N LEU A 16 25.37 34.78 4.80
CA LEU A 16 25.40 33.99 3.57
C LEU A 16 25.88 34.86 2.40
N PRO A 17 26.80 34.38 1.53
CA PRO A 17 26.97 34.95 0.21
C PRO A 17 25.96 34.34 -0.78
N LYS A 18 25.24 35.23 -1.47
CA LYS A 18 24.43 34.94 -2.66
C LYS A 18 25.36 34.50 -3.79
N ALA A 19 25.07 33.37 -4.43
CA ALA A 19 25.59 33.02 -5.73
C ALA A 19 24.43 32.94 -6.73
N LEU A 20 24.47 33.83 -7.73
CA LEU A 20 23.69 33.78 -8.96
C LEU A 20 24.06 32.50 -9.73
N VAL A 21 23.07 31.76 -10.21
CA VAL A 21 23.22 30.89 -11.38
C VAL A 21 22.03 31.16 -12.29
N ALA A 22 22.33 31.62 -13.49
CA ALA A 22 21.39 31.86 -14.58
C ALA A 22 21.71 30.94 -15.75
N VAL A 23 20.67 30.67 -16.56
CA VAL A 23 20.67 30.12 -17.94
C VAL A 23 20.94 28.60 -18.00
N ALA A 24 20.21 27.75 -18.73
CA ALA A 24 19.38 27.90 -19.93
C ALA A 24 18.21 26.88 -19.96
N LEU A 25 17.04 27.30 -20.46
CA LEU A 25 16.04 26.38 -21.05
C LEU A 25 16.39 26.14 -22.52
N PRO A 26 16.25 24.92 -23.05
CA PRO A 26 16.01 24.73 -24.47
C PRO A 26 14.51 24.76 -24.76
N LEU A 27 14.16 25.70 -25.63
CA LEU A 27 12.93 25.81 -26.39
C LEU A 27 12.96 24.74 -27.51
N ALA A 28 11.91 23.93 -27.65
CA ALA A 28 11.66 23.16 -28.86
C ALA A 28 10.19 23.33 -29.26
N LEU A 29 10.00 23.93 -30.44
CA LEU A 29 8.72 24.17 -31.10
C LEU A 29 8.35 23.01 -32.04
N MET A 30 7.05 22.70 -32.04
CA MET A 30 6.16 22.34 -33.16
C MET A 30 6.47 21.12 -34.06
N THR A 31 5.50 20.19 -34.09
CA THR A 31 4.54 19.91 -35.19
C THR A 31 3.56 18.84 -34.66
N GLY A 32 2.23 18.94 -34.69
CA GLY A 32 1.33 19.22 -35.81
C GLY A 32 0.84 17.89 -36.41
N GLY A 33 -0.37 17.41 -36.07
CA GLY A 33 -0.88 16.14 -36.62
C GLY A 33 -2.19 15.60 -36.03
N THR A 34 -3.30 16.23 -36.44
CA THR A 34 -4.67 15.71 -36.68
C THR A 34 -5.37 14.71 -35.74
N ALA A 35 -6.59 15.13 -35.37
CA ALA A 35 -7.67 14.34 -34.81
C ALA A 35 -8.19 13.26 -35.77
N GLY A 36 -8.64 12.14 -35.19
CA GLY A 36 -9.44 11.11 -35.85
C GLY A 36 -10.26 10.36 -34.81
N ALA A 37 -11.52 10.78 -34.63
CA ALA A 37 -12.51 10.03 -33.88
C ALA A 37 -13.25 9.11 -34.86
N VAL A 38 -13.30 7.79 -34.62
CA VAL A 38 -14.34 6.92 -35.19
C VAL A 38 -14.64 5.71 -34.29
N ALA A 39 -15.90 5.68 -33.86
CA ALA A 39 -16.85 4.58 -33.65
C ALA A 39 -16.47 3.24 -32.97
N SER A 40 -17.33 2.88 -32.01
CA SER A 40 -17.72 1.50 -31.67
C SER A 40 -18.31 0.76 -32.88
N PRO A 41 -18.34 -0.58 -32.82
CA PRO A 41 -19.65 -1.24 -32.91
C PRO A 41 -19.87 -2.34 -31.86
N ALA A 42 -21.14 -2.66 -31.69
CA ALA A 42 -21.69 -3.68 -30.81
C ALA A 42 -21.74 -5.08 -31.49
N THR A 43 -21.75 -6.12 -30.65
CA THR A 43 -22.39 -7.46 -30.76
C THR A 43 -22.23 -8.27 -32.07
N ASP A 44 -21.63 -9.47 -32.02
CA ASP A 44 -22.33 -10.75 -31.76
C ASP A 44 -21.40 -11.99 -31.78
N GLY A 45 -21.80 -13.06 -31.07
CA GLY A 45 -21.66 -14.47 -31.46
C GLY A 45 -20.32 -15.24 -31.45
N ASP A 46 -20.13 -16.08 -30.41
CA ASP A 46 -19.56 -17.44 -30.39
C ASP A 46 -18.34 -17.86 -31.25
N ARG A 47 -17.22 -18.21 -30.58
CA ARG A 47 -16.74 -19.61 -30.42
C ARG A 47 -15.39 -19.69 -29.68
N ALA A 48 -15.27 -20.76 -28.91
CA ALA A 48 -14.13 -21.10 -28.06
C ALA A 48 -12.80 -21.22 -28.82
N GLY A 49 -11.75 -20.67 -28.23
CA GLY A 49 -10.35 -20.90 -28.59
C GLY A 49 -9.45 -20.50 -27.42
N ALA A 50 -8.72 -21.47 -26.85
CA ALA A 50 -7.75 -21.24 -25.80
C ALA A 50 -6.58 -20.38 -26.33
N GLY A 51 -6.68 -19.06 -26.17
CA GLY A 51 -5.65 -18.10 -26.54
C GLY A 51 -4.66 -17.86 -25.40
N GLN A 52 -3.39 -18.13 -25.67
CA GLN A 52 -2.25 -17.85 -24.81
C GLN A 52 -2.23 -16.37 -24.37
N ALA A 53 -1.91 -16.13 -23.10
CA ALA A 53 -1.77 -14.79 -22.55
C ALA A 53 -0.59 -14.07 -23.23
N GLN A 54 -0.88 -12.99 -23.97
CA GLN A 54 0.15 -12.09 -24.46
C GLN A 54 0.83 -11.40 -23.28
N THR A 55 2.09 -11.77 -23.02
CA THR A 55 3.04 -10.92 -22.32
C THR A 55 3.29 -9.70 -23.21
N SER A 56 3.13 -8.48 -22.70
CA SER A 56 3.81 -7.37 -23.35
C SER A 56 5.29 -7.58 -23.05
N ASP A 57 6.03 -8.17 -23.98
CA ASP A 57 7.48 -8.31 -23.94
C ASP A 57 8.11 -6.92 -23.88
N ARG A 58 8.28 -6.38 -22.68
CA ARG A 58 9.32 -5.40 -22.43
C ARG A 58 10.61 -6.19 -22.27
N ASN A 59 11.47 -6.15 -23.29
CA ASN A 59 12.78 -6.80 -23.32
C ASN A 59 13.45 -6.82 -21.93
N GLY A 60 13.53 -7.98 -21.27
CA GLY A 60 14.18 -8.13 -19.96
C GLY A 60 13.26 -8.46 -18.76
N VAL A 61 11.98 -8.76 -18.99
CA VAL A 61 11.07 -9.26 -17.94
C VAL A 61 10.57 -10.66 -18.31
N ALA A 62 10.83 -11.65 -17.47
CA ALA A 62 10.41 -13.04 -17.70
C ALA A 62 9.37 -13.50 -16.65
N PRO A 63 8.35 -14.28 -17.06
CA PRO A 63 7.25 -14.70 -16.19
C PRO A 63 7.65 -15.76 -15.15
N SER A 64 8.87 -16.29 -15.21
CA SER A 64 9.39 -17.27 -14.25
C SER A 64 10.72 -16.81 -13.64
N ALA A 65 10.76 -16.73 -12.31
CA ALA A 65 11.98 -16.50 -11.55
C ALA A 65 12.95 -17.68 -11.64
N GLY A 66 14.26 -17.42 -11.54
CA GLY A 66 15.25 -18.48 -11.32
C GLY A 66 15.19 -19.05 -9.91
N TYR A 67 14.97 -18.15 -8.95
CA TYR A 67 14.71 -18.43 -7.55
C TYR A 67 13.27 -18.08 -7.20
N ARG A 68 12.45 -19.10 -6.92
CA ARG A 68 11.07 -18.94 -6.48
C ARG A 68 10.93 -19.24 -4.99
N PHE A 69 10.36 -18.32 -4.22
CA PHE A 69 9.93 -18.64 -2.86
C PHE A 69 8.61 -19.40 -2.87
N SER A 70 8.60 -20.60 -2.28
CA SER A 70 7.38 -21.35 -2.01
C SER A 70 6.79 -20.88 -0.70
N ALA A 71 5.65 -20.17 -0.77
CA ALA A 71 4.94 -19.70 0.41
C ALA A 71 4.52 -20.86 1.33
N ASP A 72 4.05 -21.97 0.74
CA ASP A 72 3.60 -23.15 1.48
C ASP A 72 4.75 -23.84 2.21
N GLN A 73 5.89 -24.01 1.53
CA GLN A 73 7.07 -24.67 2.12
C GLN A 73 7.94 -23.72 2.97
N GLY A 74 7.70 -22.41 2.90
CA GLY A 74 8.48 -21.42 3.63
C GLY A 74 9.96 -21.33 3.20
N ARG A 75 10.30 -21.72 1.96
CA ARG A 75 11.69 -21.77 1.45
C ARG A 75 11.80 -21.42 -0.03
N PHE A 76 12.98 -21.03 -0.46
CA PHE A 76 13.30 -20.86 -1.88
C PHE A 76 13.45 -22.20 -2.59
N LEU A 77 13.12 -22.20 -3.87
CA LEU A 77 13.25 -23.27 -4.83
C LEU A 77 13.90 -22.71 -6.11
N THR A 78 14.68 -23.53 -6.80
CA THR A 78 15.22 -23.23 -8.13
C THR A 78 14.17 -23.51 -9.21
N LYS A 79 14.44 -23.18 -10.49
CA LYS A 79 13.60 -23.61 -11.62
C LYS A 79 13.37 -25.13 -11.66
N ALA A 80 14.32 -25.92 -11.20
CA ALA A 80 14.21 -27.38 -11.11
C ALA A 80 13.36 -27.87 -9.92
N GLY A 81 12.77 -26.96 -9.13
CA GLY A 81 11.94 -27.30 -7.98
C GLY A 81 12.71 -27.76 -6.75
N THR A 82 14.04 -27.69 -6.76
CA THR A 82 14.91 -28.08 -5.64
C THR A 82 15.26 -26.89 -4.75
N ALA A 83 15.52 -27.11 -3.47
CA ALA A 83 15.99 -26.03 -2.60
C ALA A 83 17.43 -25.62 -2.97
N PRO A 84 17.71 -24.33 -3.24
CA PRO A 84 19.06 -23.87 -3.48
C PRO A 84 19.91 -24.00 -2.21
N LYS A 85 21.19 -24.32 -2.36
CA LYS A 85 22.14 -24.34 -1.23
C LYS A 85 22.27 -22.92 -0.67
N ALA A 86 21.93 -22.75 0.60
CA ALA A 86 22.26 -21.53 1.34
C ALA A 86 23.77 -21.53 1.62
N LEU A 87 24.46 -20.50 1.13
CA LEU A 87 25.87 -20.28 1.46
C LEU A 87 26.02 -19.64 2.84
N ARG A 88 25.07 -18.76 3.19
CA ARG A 88 25.06 -18.08 4.49
C ARG A 88 23.67 -17.56 4.84
N HIS A 89 23.28 -17.69 6.11
CA HIS A 89 22.13 -16.99 6.66
C HIS A 89 22.61 -15.73 7.38
N ILE A 90 22.03 -14.58 7.03
CA ILE A 90 22.32 -13.29 7.66
C ILE A 90 21.08 -12.91 8.47
N LYS A 91 21.05 -13.34 9.73
CA LYS A 91 19.95 -13.06 10.65
C LYS A 91 20.20 -11.72 11.34
N GLY A 92 19.43 -10.70 10.96
CA GLY A 92 19.46 -9.39 11.59
C GLY A 92 18.47 -9.29 12.74
N THR A 93 18.48 -8.14 13.40
CA THR A 93 17.48 -7.77 14.42
C THR A 93 16.27 -7.05 13.83
N ALA A 94 16.42 -6.45 12.64
CA ALA A 94 15.37 -5.71 11.94
C ALA A 94 14.96 -6.36 10.61
N THR A 95 15.86 -7.10 9.97
CA THR A 95 15.67 -7.78 8.69
C THR A 95 16.37 -9.13 8.67
N ASP A 96 15.94 -10.03 7.79
CA ASP A 96 16.59 -11.31 7.55
C ASP A 96 16.92 -11.48 6.07
N PHE A 97 18.11 -12.00 5.81
CA PHE A 97 18.60 -12.32 4.49
C PHE A 97 19.24 -13.71 4.43
N THR A 98 19.37 -14.25 3.22
CA THR A 98 20.15 -15.46 2.95
C THR A 98 20.94 -15.26 1.66
N VAL A 99 22.21 -15.63 1.66
CA VAL A 99 23.01 -15.72 0.44
C VAL A 99 22.82 -17.12 -0.14
N LEU A 100 22.27 -17.18 -1.35
CA LEU A 100 22.02 -18.41 -2.09
C LEU A 100 23.18 -18.69 -3.05
N LYS A 101 23.53 -19.96 -3.20
CA LYS A 101 24.46 -20.39 -4.24
C LYS A 101 23.81 -20.17 -5.62
N GLY A 102 24.62 -19.67 -6.57
CA GLY A 102 24.26 -19.58 -7.99
C GLY A 102 23.73 -20.89 -8.56
N THR A 103 22.81 -20.79 -9.53
CA THR A 103 22.21 -21.95 -10.20
C THR A 103 22.34 -21.81 -11.72
N GLY A 104 22.99 -22.78 -12.37
CA GLY A 104 23.28 -22.68 -13.81
C GLY A 104 24.26 -21.54 -14.07
N ALA A 105 23.88 -20.62 -14.97
CA ALA A 105 24.66 -19.42 -15.29
C ALA A 105 24.54 -18.30 -14.23
N ASP A 106 23.52 -18.34 -13.37
CA ASP A 106 23.29 -17.29 -12.37
C ASP A 106 24.38 -17.34 -11.28
N GLY A 107 24.97 -16.19 -10.96
CA GLY A 107 25.90 -16.03 -9.84
C GLY A 107 25.24 -16.16 -8.45
N PRO A 108 26.04 -16.14 -7.36
CA PRO A 108 25.51 -16.05 -6.00
C PRO A 108 24.52 -14.89 -5.83
N THR A 109 23.49 -15.10 -5.03
CA THR A 109 22.31 -14.21 -4.99
C THR A 109 21.93 -13.86 -3.56
N LEU A 110 21.59 -12.59 -3.29
CA LEU A 110 21.08 -12.14 -2.01
C LEU A 110 19.55 -12.28 -1.98
N ALA A 111 19.02 -13.03 -1.01
CA ALA A 111 17.58 -13.21 -0.83
C ALA A 111 17.07 -12.49 0.42
N GLY A 112 16.06 -11.63 0.26
CA GLY A 112 15.35 -10.98 1.35
C GLY A 112 14.23 -11.87 1.90
N THR A 113 14.28 -12.23 3.18
CA THR A 113 13.39 -13.25 3.79
C THR A 113 12.56 -12.73 4.96
N THR A 114 12.61 -11.44 5.27
CA THR A 114 11.85 -10.84 6.39
C THR A 114 10.34 -11.11 6.32
N LEU A 115 9.73 -10.99 5.13
CA LEU A 115 8.29 -11.29 4.94
C LEU A 115 8.00 -12.78 4.71
N ALA A 116 9.01 -13.59 4.43
CA ALA A 116 8.87 -15.01 4.14
C ALA A 116 8.41 -15.85 5.35
N GLY A 117 8.82 -15.47 6.57
CA GLY A 117 8.62 -16.25 7.80
C GLY A 117 7.22 -16.15 8.45
N SER A 118 6.13 -16.03 7.68
CA SER A 118 4.77 -15.85 8.23
C SER A 118 4.07 -17.17 8.55
N ALA A 119 4.38 -17.80 9.69
CA ALA A 119 3.71 -19.05 10.10
C ALA A 119 2.18 -18.97 9.96
N ASP A 120 1.59 -17.89 10.47
CA ASP A 120 0.13 -17.76 10.64
C ASP A 120 -0.62 -17.15 9.45
N SER A 121 0.09 -16.68 8.41
CA SER A 121 -0.55 -16.09 7.23
C SER A 121 0.26 -16.38 5.96
N PRO A 122 0.01 -17.53 5.29
CA PRO A 122 0.66 -17.89 4.04
C PRO A 122 0.45 -16.86 2.92
N SER A 123 -0.74 -16.24 2.84
CA SER A 123 -1.05 -15.19 1.86
C SER A 123 -0.25 -13.90 2.04
N ALA A 124 0.39 -13.71 3.20
CA ALA A 124 1.27 -12.58 3.45
C ALA A 124 2.76 -12.87 3.11
N ARG A 125 3.11 -14.12 2.78
CA ARG A 125 4.51 -14.52 2.55
C ARG A 125 4.98 -14.13 1.15
N ALA A 126 5.83 -13.12 1.07
CA ALA A 126 6.53 -12.74 -0.15
C ALA A 126 8.04 -12.62 0.12
N ALA A 127 8.84 -12.80 -0.91
CA ALA A 127 10.28 -12.74 -0.85
C ALA A 127 10.87 -12.30 -2.19
N TRP A 128 12.14 -11.95 -2.17
CA TRP A 128 12.90 -11.62 -3.38
C TRP A 128 14.31 -12.19 -3.31
N ALA A 129 14.94 -12.35 -4.46
CA ALA A 129 16.31 -12.78 -4.63
C ALA A 129 16.96 -11.92 -5.73
N ALA A 130 18.10 -11.31 -5.46
CA ALA A 130 18.73 -10.37 -6.40
C ALA A 130 20.26 -10.47 -6.42
N ASN A 131 20.83 -10.24 -7.58
CA ASN A 131 22.24 -9.95 -7.82
C ASN A 131 22.34 -8.74 -8.77
N ASP A 132 23.49 -8.54 -9.39
CA ASP A 132 23.77 -7.48 -10.38
C ASP A 132 23.19 -7.72 -11.78
N GLU A 133 22.57 -8.87 -12.03
CA GLU A 133 21.99 -9.19 -13.34
C GLU A 133 20.46 -9.24 -13.29
N PHE A 134 19.88 -9.55 -12.14
CA PHE A 134 18.45 -9.72 -12.02
C PHE A 134 17.89 -9.45 -10.61
N VAL A 135 16.57 -9.26 -10.60
CA VAL A 135 15.70 -9.37 -9.43
C VAL A 135 14.63 -10.42 -9.69
N ASP A 136 14.64 -11.46 -8.88
CA ASP A 136 13.58 -12.46 -8.78
C ASP A 136 12.62 -12.10 -7.66
N LEU A 137 11.34 -11.99 -8.00
CA LEU A 137 10.24 -11.75 -7.08
C LEU A 137 9.45 -13.03 -6.88
N SER A 138 8.92 -13.21 -5.67
CA SER A 138 8.00 -14.31 -5.37
C SER A 138 6.95 -13.89 -4.36
N TRP A 139 5.71 -14.25 -4.66
CA TRP A 139 4.55 -13.97 -3.84
C TRP A 139 3.66 -15.22 -3.77
N PRO A 140 2.72 -15.29 -2.82
CA PRO A 140 1.85 -16.45 -2.70
C PRO A 140 0.77 -16.41 -3.77
N GLY A 141 0.40 -17.60 -4.26
CA GLY A 141 -0.81 -17.76 -5.05
C GLY A 141 -2.04 -17.37 -4.22
N VAL A 142 -2.98 -16.68 -4.86
CA VAL A 142 -4.29 -16.39 -4.25
C VAL A 142 -5.34 -17.12 -5.08
N THR A 143 -6.09 -18.00 -4.42
CA THR A 143 -7.09 -18.83 -5.09
C THR A 143 -8.14 -17.94 -5.77
N GLY A 144 -8.36 -18.16 -7.07
CA GLY A 144 -9.31 -17.39 -7.86
C GLY A 144 -8.89 -15.94 -8.11
N ALA A 145 -7.58 -15.64 -8.02
CA ALA A 145 -7.06 -14.32 -8.33
C ALA A 145 -7.23 -13.94 -9.79
N ALA A 146 -7.50 -12.65 -10.02
CA ALA A 146 -7.24 -12.00 -11.29
C ALA A 146 -5.73 -12.06 -11.63
N PRO A 147 -5.32 -11.84 -12.89
CA PRO A 147 -3.92 -11.67 -13.22
C PRO A 147 -3.23 -10.65 -12.30
N TYR A 148 -2.03 -10.98 -11.86
CA TYR A 148 -1.20 -10.11 -11.06
C TYR A 148 -0.61 -9.00 -11.91
N GLN A 149 -0.69 -7.77 -11.45
CA GLN A 149 0.03 -6.63 -12.01
C GLN A 149 1.27 -6.37 -11.17
N VAL A 150 2.44 -6.34 -11.82
CA VAL A 150 3.74 -6.11 -11.17
C VAL A 150 4.29 -4.77 -11.61
N PHE A 151 4.64 -3.94 -10.63
CA PHE A 151 5.20 -2.62 -10.81
C PHE A 151 6.62 -2.57 -10.23
N ARG A 152 7.51 -1.81 -10.88
CA ARG A 152 8.81 -1.42 -10.35
C ARG A 152 8.86 0.10 -10.27
N ASP A 153 9.10 0.63 -9.08
CA ASP A 153 9.21 2.08 -8.81
C ASP A 153 8.00 2.88 -9.32
N GLY A 154 6.82 2.24 -9.33
CA GLY A 154 5.55 2.82 -9.77
C GLY A 154 5.17 2.54 -11.22
N GLU A 155 6.08 2.03 -12.04
CA GLU A 155 5.81 1.67 -13.44
C GLU A 155 5.37 0.22 -13.58
N LEU A 156 4.28 -0.04 -14.32
CA LEU A 156 3.84 -1.40 -14.63
C LEU A 156 4.88 -2.08 -15.53
N ILE A 157 5.49 -3.17 -15.07
CA ILE A 157 6.50 -3.93 -15.83
C ILE A 157 5.96 -5.27 -16.34
N ALA A 158 4.91 -5.83 -15.73
CA ALA A 158 4.30 -7.08 -16.17
C ALA A 158 2.85 -7.25 -15.70
N THR A 159 2.10 -8.04 -16.47
CA THR A 159 0.84 -8.67 -16.05
C THR A 159 1.00 -10.18 -16.21
N THR A 160 0.80 -10.97 -15.15
CA THR A 160 1.06 -12.42 -15.17
C THR A 160 0.08 -13.20 -14.31
N ARG A 161 -0.16 -14.48 -14.64
CA ARG A 161 -0.84 -15.44 -13.75
C ARG A 161 0.13 -16.22 -12.86
N GLY A 162 1.43 -16.13 -13.14
CA GLY A 162 2.47 -16.72 -12.32
C GLY A 162 2.56 -16.06 -10.95
N THR A 163 3.21 -16.73 -10.00
CA THR A 163 3.45 -16.21 -8.64
C THR A 163 4.91 -15.81 -8.42
N SER A 164 5.60 -15.52 -9.52
CA SER A 164 6.99 -15.11 -9.55
C SER A 164 7.26 -14.29 -10.80
N LEU A 165 8.31 -13.48 -10.77
CA LEU A 165 8.78 -12.71 -11.92
C LEU A 165 10.29 -12.58 -11.84
N ARG A 166 10.99 -12.65 -12.98
CA ARG A 166 12.38 -12.20 -13.10
C ARG A 166 12.42 -10.88 -13.85
N ASP A 167 13.11 -9.90 -13.28
CA ASP A 167 13.39 -8.60 -13.89
C ASP A 167 14.90 -8.43 -14.05
N THR A 168 15.39 -8.41 -15.30
CA THR A 168 16.82 -8.23 -15.63
C THR A 168 17.15 -6.80 -16.02
N LEU A 169 16.20 -5.86 -15.87
CA LEU A 169 16.41 -4.43 -16.14
C LEU A 169 16.67 -3.65 -14.85
N ALA A 170 16.68 -4.31 -13.70
CA ALA A 170 16.99 -3.70 -12.41
C ALA A 170 18.44 -3.24 -12.38
N ARG A 171 18.70 -2.03 -11.90
CA ARG A 171 20.06 -1.46 -11.92
C ARG A 171 20.87 -1.98 -10.72
N PRO A 172 22.10 -2.50 -10.91
CA PRO A 172 23.00 -2.85 -9.83
C PRO A 172 23.22 -1.70 -8.85
N GLY A 173 23.28 -2.02 -7.56
CA GLY A 173 23.43 -1.04 -6.48
C GLY A 173 22.19 -0.20 -6.16
N ALA A 174 21.12 -0.27 -6.96
CA ALA A 174 19.90 0.49 -6.72
C ALA A 174 19.06 -0.08 -5.56
N ALA A 175 18.26 0.79 -4.96
CA ALA A 175 17.15 0.39 -4.09
C ALA A 175 15.85 0.57 -4.86
N SER A 176 15.16 -0.52 -5.20
CA SER A 176 13.92 -0.50 -5.98
C SER A 176 12.73 -0.99 -5.16
N GLU A 177 11.57 -0.35 -5.32
CA GLU A 177 10.29 -0.79 -4.77
C GLU A 177 9.53 -1.60 -5.82
N TYR A 178 9.35 -2.90 -5.58
CA TYR A 178 8.44 -3.72 -6.36
C TYR A 178 7.09 -3.79 -5.70
N ARG A 179 6.01 -3.70 -6.48
CA ARG A 179 4.63 -3.86 -6.02
C ARG A 179 3.90 -4.88 -6.87
N VAL A 180 3.29 -5.86 -6.23
CA VAL A 180 2.46 -6.87 -6.88
C VAL A 180 1.04 -6.68 -6.41
N THR A 181 0.08 -6.55 -7.32
CA THR A 181 -1.34 -6.35 -6.99
C THR A 181 -2.23 -7.35 -7.70
N THR A 182 -3.29 -7.80 -7.04
CA THR A 182 -4.38 -8.59 -7.64
C THR A 182 -5.67 -8.42 -6.82
N THR A 183 -6.76 -8.98 -7.34
CA THR A 183 -8.04 -9.12 -6.62
C THR A 183 -8.50 -10.57 -6.65
N ALA A 184 -9.12 -11.03 -5.57
CA ALA A 184 -9.71 -12.36 -5.49
C ALA A 184 -11.00 -12.34 -4.67
N LYS A 185 -11.80 -13.41 -4.79
CA LYS A 185 -13.00 -13.57 -3.96
C LYS A 185 -12.62 -13.59 -2.49
N ALA A 186 -13.32 -12.81 -1.68
CA ALA A 186 -13.10 -12.81 -0.26
C ALA A 186 -13.70 -14.06 0.40
N PRO A 187 -13.06 -14.61 1.45
CA PRO A 187 -13.60 -15.76 2.17
C PRO A 187 -14.95 -15.42 2.80
N ALA A 188 -15.88 -16.38 2.80
CA ALA A 188 -17.24 -16.20 3.32
C ALA A 188 -17.28 -15.78 4.80
N SER A 189 -16.26 -16.17 5.58
CA SER A 189 -16.09 -15.76 6.99
C SER A 189 -15.86 -14.26 7.17
N GLU A 190 -15.40 -13.55 6.13
CA GLU A 190 -15.20 -12.11 6.14
C GLU A 190 -16.40 -11.33 5.59
N TRP A 191 -17.48 -12.00 5.19
CA TRP A 191 -18.66 -11.31 4.66
C TRP A 191 -19.45 -10.65 5.78
N THR A 192 -19.94 -9.45 5.52
CA THR A 192 -20.95 -8.76 6.33
C THR A 192 -22.34 -9.34 6.03
N ASP A 193 -23.31 -9.07 6.90
CA ASP A 193 -24.72 -9.46 6.64
C ASP A 193 -25.26 -8.83 5.35
N SER A 194 -24.86 -7.58 5.07
CA SER A 194 -25.23 -6.91 3.82
C SER A 194 -24.62 -7.57 2.59
N GLU A 195 -23.40 -8.07 2.68
CA GLU A 195 -22.75 -8.77 1.56
C GLU A 195 -23.33 -10.17 1.37
N ARG A 196 -23.64 -10.89 2.46
CA ARG A 196 -24.41 -12.15 2.38
C ARG A 196 -25.76 -11.93 1.70
N ALA A 197 -26.47 -10.86 2.05
CA ALA A 197 -27.75 -10.53 1.44
C ALA A 197 -27.61 -10.14 -0.04
N ALA A 198 -26.55 -9.41 -0.42
CA ALA A 198 -26.27 -9.07 -1.81
C ALA A 198 -25.93 -10.32 -2.63
N PHE A 199 -25.06 -11.19 -2.09
CA PHE A 199 -24.68 -12.45 -2.73
C PHE A 199 -25.88 -13.36 -3.00
N ARG A 200 -26.84 -13.47 -2.07
CA ARG A 200 -28.08 -14.25 -2.29
C ARG A 200 -28.93 -13.76 -3.47
N LYS A 201 -28.76 -12.49 -3.88
CA LYS A 201 -29.51 -11.90 -4.99
C LYS A 201 -28.78 -11.96 -6.32
N SER A 202 -27.46 -11.74 -6.32
CA SER A 202 -26.66 -11.65 -7.55
C SER A 202 -25.80 -12.88 -7.83
N GLY A 203 -25.53 -13.72 -6.84
CA GLY A 203 -24.52 -14.77 -6.91
C GLY A 203 -23.07 -14.25 -6.93
N GLU A 204 -22.87 -12.93 -6.80
CA GLU A 204 -21.54 -12.31 -6.92
C GLU A 204 -20.88 -12.13 -5.55
N ALA A 205 -19.77 -12.82 -5.33
CA ALA A 205 -19.01 -12.74 -4.08
C ALA A 205 -18.23 -11.42 -4.01
N PRO A 206 -18.15 -10.77 -2.82
CA PRO A 206 -17.30 -9.61 -2.65
C PRO A 206 -15.84 -9.98 -2.90
N LEU A 207 -15.09 -9.05 -3.48
CA LEU A 207 -13.66 -9.19 -3.72
C LEU A 207 -12.85 -8.54 -2.60
N ASN A 208 -11.69 -9.12 -2.31
CA ASN A 208 -10.59 -8.44 -1.61
C ASN A 208 -9.50 -8.11 -2.62
N GLY A 209 -8.87 -6.96 -2.43
CA GLY A 209 -7.60 -6.69 -3.10
C GLY A 209 -6.45 -7.27 -2.30
N HIS A 210 -5.35 -7.55 -2.98
CA HIS A 210 -4.12 -8.08 -2.40
C HIS A 210 -2.96 -7.29 -2.97
N THR A 211 -2.10 -6.77 -2.11
CA THR A 211 -0.92 -6.02 -2.54
C THR A 211 0.28 -6.41 -1.71
N TRP A 212 1.36 -6.83 -2.37
CA TRP A 212 2.68 -7.00 -1.78
C TRP A 212 3.59 -5.88 -2.25
N SER A 213 4.46 -5.40 -1.36
CA SER A 213 5.51 -4.45 -1.67
C SER A 213 6.82 -4.92 -1.07
N LEU A 214 7.85 -4.98 -1.91
CA LEU A 214 9.17 -5.49 -1.60
C LEU A 214 10.20 -4.41 -1.94
N ASN A 215 10.93 -3.93 -0.93
CA ASN A 215 12.05 -3.03 -1.10
C ASN A 215 13.30 -3.87 -1.32
N VAL A 216 13.75 -3.94 -2.56
CA VAL A 216 14.90 -4.73 -3.00
C VAL A 216 16.13 -3.85 -2.98
N GLN A 217 17.16 -4.26 -2.23
CA GLN A 217 18.49 -3.68 -2.34
C GLN A 217 19.28 -4.52 -3.34
N VAL A 218 19.38 -4.07 -4.58
CA VAL A 218 20.10 -4.77 -5.65
C VAL A 218 21.60 -4.68 -5.34
N PRO A 219 22.32 -5.82 -5.24
CA PRO A 219 23.77 -5.81 -5.08
C PRO A 219 24.49 -5.12 -6.24
N THR A 220 25.73 -4.66 -6.01
CA THR A 220 26.56 -4.05 -7.06
C THR A 220 27.19 -5.09 -7.98
N ASP A 221 27.42 -6.28 -7.45
CA ASP A 221 28.02 -7.44 -8.11
C ASP A 221 27.61 -8.72 -7.37
N SER A 222 27.86 -9.88 -7.97
CA SER A 222 27.54 -11.20 -7.37
C SER A 222 28.60 -11.73 -6.40
N GLN A 223 29.64 -10.94 -6.03
CA GLN A 223 30.67 -11.41 -5.10
C GLN A 223 30.10 -11.51 -3.67
N PRO A 224 30.45 -12.55 -2.90
CA PRO A 224 29.93 -12.75 -1.55
C PRO A 224 30.02 -11.50 -0.64
N ALA A 225 31.11 -10.74 -0.75
CA ALA A 225 31.31 -9.50 0.00
C ALA A 225 30.32 -8.38 -0.39
N ALA A 226 29.95 -8.25 -1.67
CA ALA A 226 28.96 -7.27 -2.10
C ALA A 226 27.55 -7.64 -1.66
N LEU A 227 27.18 -8.93 -1.76
CA LEU A 227 25.91 -9.44 -1.25
C LEU A 227 25.76 -9.18 0.26
N GLU A 228 26.83 -9.42 1.02
CA GLU A 228 26.84 -9.14 2.47
C GLU A 228 26.75 -7.65 2.76
N ARG A 229 27.50 -6.79 2.05
CA ARG A 229 27.40 -5.33 2.19
C ARG A 229 25.98 -4.83 1.92
N ALA A 230 25.31 -5.35 0.89
CA ALA A 230 23.92 -4.99 0.59
C ALA A 230 22.97 -5.40 1.73
N ALA A 231 23.12 -6.60 2.29
CA ALA A 231 22.34 -7.07 3.43
C ALA A 231 22.55 -6.19 4.68
N LEU A 232 23.81 -5.88 5.00
CA LEU A 232 24.17 -5.04 6.15
C LEU A 232 23.67 -3.60 5.99
N ALA A 233 23.71 -3.05 4.78
CA ALA A 233 23.18 -1.72 4.49
C ALA A 233 21.65 -1.67 4.69
N ALA A 234 20.94 -2.71 4.23
CA ALA A 234 19.49 -2.82 4.42
C ALA A 234 19.13 -2.98 5.91
N GLU A 235 19.85 -3.80 6.67
CA GLU A 235 19.68 -3.96 8.12
C GLU A 235 19.95 -2.64 8.86
N ALA A 236 21.03 -1.93 8.51
CA ALA A 236 21.37 -0.65 9.12
C ALA A 236 20.28 0.42 8.84
N LYS A 237 19.69 0.41 7.64
CA LYS A 237 18.55 1.29 7.30
C LYS A 237 17.31 0.92 8.12
N ALA A 238 16.96 -0.37 8.20
CA ALA A 238 15.79 -0.85 8.93
C ALA A 238 15.88 -0.57 10.45
N LYS A 239 17.06 -0.73 11.05
CA LYS A 239 17.32 -0.44 12.47
C LYS A 239 17.01 1.00 12.88
N LYS A 240 17.13 1.96 11.96
CA LYS A 240 16.82 3.37 12.24
C LYS A 240 15.35 3.58 12.56
N TYR A 241 14.46 2.76 12.01
CA TYR A 241 13.03 2.83 12.29
C TYR A 241 12.73 2.28 13.68
N HIS A 242 12.06 3.08 14.50
CA HIS A 242 11.65 2.67 15.84
C HIS A 242 10.14 2.40 15.94
N SER A 243 9.36 2.94 15.00
CA SER A 243 7.93 2.64 14.87
C SER A 243 7.46 2.78 13.43
N THR A 244 6.32 2.17 13.17
CA THR A 244 5.57 2.29 11.91
C THR A 244 4.11 2.54 12.22
N THR A 245 3.49 3.51 11.56
CA THR A 245 2.05 3.73 11.64
C THR A 245 1.35 3.33 10.36
N ILE A 246 0.13 2.81 10.51
CA ILE A 246 -0.83 2.68 9.41
C ILE A 246 -2.03 3.53 9.77
N ARG A 247 -2.30 4.53 8.92
CA ARG A 247 -3.44 5.43 9.03
C ARG A 247 -4.45 5.13 7.94
N TYR A 248 -5.68 4.82 8.33
CA TYR A 248 -6.82 4.69 7.42
C TYR A 248 -7.76 5.88 7.64
N ARG A 249 -7.80 6.78 6.66
CA ARG A 249 -8.61 7.98 6.69
C ARG A 249 -9.65 7.97 5.58
N THR A 250 -10.82 8.51 5.88
CA THR A 250 -11.87 8.73 4.89
C THR A 250 -12.23 10.20 4.84
N PHE A 251 -12.63 10.71 3.69
CA PHE A 251 -13.00 12.12 3.53
C PHE A 251 -13.95 12.34 2.37
N ILE A 252 -14.72 13.41 2.44
CA ILE A 252 -15.59 13.86 1.36
C ILE A 252 -14.88 14.96 0.59
N ARG A 253 -14.52 14.69 -0.66
CA ARG A 253 -13.75 15.64 -1.49
C ARG A 253 -14.43 16.98 -1.72
N SER A 254 -15.76 16.99 -1.80
CA SER A 254 -16.54 18.20 -2.09
C SER A 254 -16.76 19.03 -0.84
N LYS A 255 -16.98 20.34 -1.00
CA LYS A 255 -17.38 21.22 0.10
C LYS A 255 -18.76 20.88 0.66
N TRP A 256 -19.67 20.45 -0.22
CA TRP A 256 -21.06 20.16 0.13
C TRP A 256 -21.46 18.80 -0.44
N VAL A 257 -22.30 18.09 0.31
CA VAL A 257 -22.99 16.88 -0.14
C VAL A 257 -24.46 17.02 0.18
N THR A 258 -25.31 16.73 -0.78
CA THR A 258 -26.75 16.66 -0.58
C THR A 258 -27.07 15.45 0.27
N ALA A 259 -28.01 15.62 1.18
CA ALA A 259 -28.38 14.56 2.08
C ALA A 259 -29.02 13.37 1.33
N PRO A 260 -28.61 12.15 1.61
CA PRO A 260 -29.26 10.95 1.10
C PRO A 260 -30.58 10.66 1.82
N VAL A 261 -31.43 9.84 1.20
CA VAL A 261 -32.72 9.38 1.77
C VAL A 261 -32.48 8.59 3.06
N GLY A 262 -33.28 8.82 4.10
CA GLY A 262 -33.11 8.19 5.43
C GLY A 262 -32.32 9.02 6.45
N CYS A 263 -31.99 10.27 6.10
CA CYS A 263 -31.44 11.26 7.01
C CYS A 263 -32.51 12.22 7.53
N LYS A 264 -32.30 12.82 8.72
CA LYS A 264 -33.18 13.83 9.32
C LYS A 264 -33.28 15.10 8.48
N TYR A 265 -32.15 15.55 7.91
CA TYR A 265 -32.09 16.79 7.14
C TYR A 265 -31.96 16.44 5.66
N THR A 266 -33.03 16.56 4.88
CA THR A 266 -33.06 16.18 3.46
C THR A 266 -33.21 17.39 2.53
N LYS A 267 -34.38 17.56 1.89
CA LYS A 267 -34.67 18.65 0.96
C LYS A 267 -34.50 20.00 1.66
N GLY A 268 -33.78 20.92 1.02
CA GLY A 268 -33.48 22.24 1.60
C GLY A 268 -32.25 22.28 2.52
N TYR A 269 -31.53 21.16 2.68
CA TYR A 269 -30.33 21.06 3.49
C TYR A 269 -29.14 20.49 2.74
N LYS A 270 -27.94 20.74 3.26
CA LYS A 270 -26.66 20.21 2.79
C LYS A 270 -25.73 19.89 3.96
N TYR A 271 -24.92 18.87 3.77
CA TYR A 271 -23.89 18.42 4.71
C TYR A 271 -22.54 18.98 4.27
N ALA A 272 -21.74 19.48 5.21
CA ALA A 272 -20.37 19.89 4.92
C ALA A 272 -19.48 18.67 4.66
N GLY A 273 -18.73 18.70 3.57
CA GLY A 273 -17.64 17.77 3.30
C GLY A 273 -16.29 18.33 3.78
N ASP A 274 -15.21 17.64 3.39
CA ASP A 274 -13.83 17.98 3.79
C ASP A 274 -13.15 18.95 2.83
N ASN A 275 -13.70 19.13 1.62
CA ASN A 275 -13.20 20.04 0.61
C ASN A 275 -11.68 19.89 0.35
N ARG A 276 -11.22 18.65 0.12
CA ARG A 276 -9.81 18.35 -0.11
C ARG A 276 -9.61 17.15 -1.03
N GLY A 277 -8.38 16.97 -1.49
CA GLY A 277 -7.91 15.74 -2.13
C GLY A 277 -7.18 14.80 -1.16
N PHE A 278 -6.59 13.74 -1.72
CA PHE A 278 -5.71 12.83 -1.01
C PHE A 278 -4.51 13.57 -0.43
N SER A 279 -4.07 13.18 0.77
CA SER A 279 -2.97 13.87 1.44
C SER A 279 -2.25 12.97 2.43
N LYS A 280 -0.92 13.00 2.41
CA LYS A 280 -0.08 12.31 3.41
C LYS A 280 0.06 13.07 4.73
N ALA A 281 -0.32 14.35 4.76
CA ALA A 281 -0.23 15.16 5.98
C ALA A 281 -1.23 14.71 7.06
N ASP A 282 -0.79 14.78 8.32
CA ASP A 282 -1.53 14.25 9.47
C ASP A 282 -2.75 15.08 9.87
N ASN A 283 -2.75 16.39 9.61
CA ASN A 283 -3.72 17.36 10.14
C ASN A 283 -4.86 17.71 9.16
N LYS A 284 -5.28 16.77 8.31
CA LYS A 284 -6.35 17.03 7.34
C LYS A 284 -7.73 16.65 7.87
N SER A 285 -8.71 17.46 7.50
CA SER A 285 -10.13 17.20 7.74
C SER A 285 -10.52 15.80 7.26
N HIS A 286 -11.38 15.11 7.97
CA HIS A 286 -11.77 13.74 7.62
C HIS A 286 -13.15 13.40 8.16
N ARG A 287 -13.73 12.31 7.66
CA ARG A 287 -14.93 11.69 8.22
C ARG A 287 -14.56 10.64 9.26
N THR A 288 -13.56 9.82 8.97
CA THR A 288 -12.94 8.88 9.92
C THR A 288 -11.42 8.97 9.79
N ASP A 289 -10.70 8.84 10.90
CA ASP A 289 -9.24 8.66 10.94
C ASP A 289 -8.94 7.56 11.97
N LEU A 290 -8.47 6.40 11.51
CA LEU A 290 -7.93 5.33 12.35
C LEU A 290 -6.42 5.33 12.19
N THR A 291 -5.67 5.53 13.27
CA THR A 291 -4.21 5.42 13.26
C THR A 291 -3.78 4.32 14.23
N GLY A 292 -3.12 3.29 13.71
CA GLY A 292 -2.45 2.26 14.51
C GLY A 292 -0.93 2.40 14.41
N THR A 293 -0.23 2.21 15.52
CA THR A 293 1.23 2.28 15.63
C THR A 293 1.79 0.95 16.11
N VAL A 294 2.79 0.45 15.41
CA VAL A 294 3.63 -0.67 15.83
C VAL A 294 4.98 -0.11 16.28
N TYR A 295 5.41 -0.43 17.50
CA TYR A 295 6.72 -0.05 18.02
C TYR A 295 7.68 -1.23 17.91
N TRP A 296 8.82 -1.06 17.22
CA TRP A 296 9.71 -2.17 16.88
C TRP A 296 10.53 -2.73 18.06
N ASN A 297 10.52 -2.03 19.19
CA ASN A 297 11.04 -2.52 20.47
C ASN A 297 9.99 -3.26 21.31
N GLY A 298 8.76 -3.38 20.82
CA GLY A 298 7.65 -4.04 21.51
C GLY A 298 6.48 -3.10 21.77
N GLY A 299 5.27 -3.67 21.73
CA GLY A 299 4.04 -2.94 21.97
C GLY A 299 3.45 -2.27 20.73
N SER A 300 2.24 -1.75 20.93
CA SER A 300 1.46 -1.04 19.91
C SER A 300 0.55 -0.01 20.57
N SER A 301 0.11 0.97 19.81
CA SER A 301 -0.92 1.93 20.23
C SER A 301 -1.87 2.20 19.08
N TRP A 302 -3.06 2.71 19.37
CA TRP A 302 -3.94 3.16 18.31
C TRP A 302 -4.87 4.27 18.82
N GLY A 303 -5.39 5.04 17.88
CA GLY A 303 -6.41 6.05 18.12
C GLY A 303 -7.38 6.12 16.95
N ALA A 304 -8.60 6.54 17.23
CA ALA A 304 -9.60 6.80 16.22
C ALA A 304 -10.26 8.15 16.46
N HIS A 305 -10.53 8.88 15.38
CA HIS A 305 -11.25 10.14 15.40
C HIS A 305 -12.35 10.14 14.35
N ILE A 306 -13.52 10.66 14.72
CA ILE A 306 -14.66 10.86 13.84
C ILE A 306 -14.84 12.35 13.59
N GLY A 307 -14.87 12.72 12.32
CA GLY A 307 -15.17 14.09 11.93
C GLY A 307 -16.58 14.52 12.33
N THR A 308 -16.70 15.71 12.90
CA THR A 308 -18.01 16.29 13.22
C THR A 308 -18.82 16.51 11.94
N THR A 309 -20.05 16.02 11.95
CA THR A 309 -21.01 16.25 10.88
C THR A 309 -21.67 17.61 11.09
N HIS A 310 -21.62 18.47 10.08
CA HIS A 310 -22.25 19.79 10.10
C HIS A 310 -23.32 19.88 9.00
N VAL A 311 -24.47 20.45 9.37
CA VAL A 311 -25.64 20.61 8.49
C VAL A 311 -25.96 22.09 8.34
N TYR A 312 -26.29 22.46 7.11
CA TYR A 312 -26.66 23.81 6.71
C TYR A 312 -27.92 23.77 5.86
N LYS A 313 -28.69 24.86 5.84
CA LYS A 313 -29.69 25.09 4.81
C LYS A 313 -28.99 25.31 3.44
N THR A 314 -29.69 25.14 2.34
CA THR A 314 -29.15 25.39 0.99
C THR A 314 -28.61 26.80 0.83
N ASN A 315 -29.28 27.79 1.43
CA ASN A 315 -28.84 29.19 1.52
C ASN A 315 -27.59 29.44 2.38
N GLY A 316 -27.00 28.40 2.99
CA GLY A 316 -25.76 28.49 3.75
C GLY A 316 -25.91 28.76 5.25
N LYS A 317 -27.13 28.93 5.77
CA LYS A 317 -27.34 29.11 7.22
C LYS A 317 -27.04 27.81 7.99
N PHE A 318 -26.24 27.89 9.05
CA PHE A 318 -25.95 26.75 9.93
C PHE A 318 -27.21 26.23 10.63
N VAL A 319 -27.31 24.91 10.78
CA VAL A 319 -28.48 24.23 11.36
C VAL A 319 -28.11 23.35 12.54
N ALA A 320 -27.13 22.46 12.37
CA ALA A 320 -26.79 21.49 13.41
C ALA A 320 -25.37 20.95 13.26
N LYS A 321 -24.76 20.54 14.38
CA LYS A 321 -23.51 19.76 14.40
C LYS A 321 -23.59 18.61 15.40
N LYS A 322 -23.05 17.45 15.03
CA LYS A 322 -22.96 16.26 15.90
C LYS A 322 -21.86 15.33 15.41
N THR A 323 -21.20 14.63 16.33
CA THR A 323 -20.18 13.63 16.03
C THR A 323 -20.77 12.24 16.23
N ALA A 324 -20.55 11.33 15.27
CA ALA A 324 -20.98 9.95 15.42
C ALA A 324 -20.07 9.18 16.39
N SER A 325 -20.54 8.03 16.84
CA SER A 325 -19.74 7.12 17.66
C SER A 325 -18.65 6.45 16.83
N GLY A 326 -17.43 6.37 17.36
CA GLY A 326 -16.32 5.60 16.81
C GLY A 326 -16.19 4.17 17.36
N LYS A 327 -17.18 3.67 18.13
CA LYS A 327 -17.09 2.38 18.86
C LYS A 327 -16.82 1.15 17.98
N LYS A 328 -17.10 1.22 16.68
CA LYS A 328 -16.87 0.12 15.73
C LYS A 328 -15.54 0.24 14.98
N MET A 329 -14.77 1.28 15.26
CA MET A 329 -13.41 1.41 14.76
C MET A 329 -12.44 0.66 15.67
N SER A 330 -11.47 -0.04 15.10
CA SER A 330 -10.47 -0.75 15.87
C SER A 330 -9.20 -0.97 15.09
N PHE A 331 -8.08 -1.07 15.80
CA PHE A 331 -6.82 -1.55 15.29
C PHE A 331 -6.31 -2.65 16.21
N ARG A 332 -5.93 -3.79 15.64
CA ARG A 332 -5.45 -4.96 16.37
C ARG A 332 -4.11 -5.40 15.80
N VAL A 333 -3.14 -5.64 16.67
CA VAL A 333 -1.91 -6.37 16.32
C VAL A 333 -2.15 -7.84 16.65
N MET A 334 -2.05 -8.70 15.63
CA MET A 334 -2.31 -10.13 15.73
C MET A 334 -1.04 -10.90 16.10
N SER A 335 0.09 -10.50 15.52
CA SER A 335 1.42 -11.01 15.88
C SER A 335 2.47 -9.94 15.60
N GLN A 336 3.55 -9.93 16.37
CA GLN A 336 4.62 -8.95 16.22
C GLN A 336 5.95 -9.52 16.74
N ASN A 337 7.03 -9.13 16.07
CA ASN A 337 8.39 -9.22 16.57
C ASN A 337 9.17 -7.96 16.17
N SER A 338 10.49 -7.96 16.39
CA SER A 338 11.35 -6.80 16.09
C SER A 338 11.49 -6.48 14.59
N LYS A 339 11.00 -7.35 13.71
CA LYS A 339 11.19 -7.31 12.24
C LYS A 339 9.88 -7.14 11.48
N SER A 340 8.78 -7.66 12.00
CA SER A 340 7.47 -7.64 11.33
C SER A 340 6.30 -7.67 12.31
N ALA A 341 5.15 -7.19 11.85
CA ALA A 341 3.88 -7.26 12.57
C ALA A 341 2.72 -7.56 11.61
N GLN A 342 1.78 -8.40 12.06
CA GLN A 342 0.49 -8.61 11.42
C GLN A 342 -0.56 -7.78 12.14
N VAL A 343 -1.32 -7.00 11.39
CA VAL A 343 -2.27 -6.03 11.93
C VAL A 343 -3.59 -6.08 11.17
N ARG A 344 -4.66 -5.71 11.85
CA ARG A 344 -6.00 -5.53 11.27
C ARG A 344 -6.55 -4.18 11.67
N GLY A 345 -7.01 -3.41 10.69
CA GLY A 345 -7.72 -2.15 10.92
C GLY A 345 -9.15 -2.23 10.42
N ILE A 346 -10.10 -1.76 11.22
CA ILE A 346 -11.52 -1.64 10.87
C ILE A 346 -11.94 -0.20 11.06
N THR A 347 -12.53 0.37 10.00
CA THR A 347 -13.21 1.67 10.04
C THR A 347 -14.70 1.41 9.85
N GLU A 348 -15.51 1.79 10.82
CA GLU A 348 -16.97 1.88 10.64
C GLU A 348 -17.54 3.06 11.42
N ALA A 349 -18.25 3.94 10.72
CA ALA A 349 -18.90 5.10 11.32
C ALA A 349 -20.20 5.45 10.58
N GLY A 350 -21.29 5.60 11.35
CA GLY A 350 -22.57 6.10 10.83
C GLY A 350 -22.59 7.62 10.70
N ASN A 351 -23.63 8.15 10.07
CA ASN A 351 -23.95 9.58 10.15
C ASN A 351 -24.89 9.81 11.35
N PRO A 352 -24.57 10.72 12.29
CA PRO A 352 -25.36 10.88 13.53
C PRO A 352 -26.75 11.50 13.30
N TYR A 353 -27.06 11.89 12.06
CA TYR A 353 -28.35 12.39 11.62
C TYR A 353 -29.07 11.45 10.65
N CYS A 354 -28.55 10.24 10.39
CA CYS A 354 -29.17 9.27 9.51
C CYS A 354 -29.39 7.96 10.24
N GLY A 355 -30.57 7.35 10.06
CA GLY A 355 -30.91 6.05 10.67
C GLY A 355 -30.33 4.85 9.90
N VAL A 356 -29.75 5.11 8.73
CA VAL A 356 -29.21 4.12 7.81
C VAL A 356 -27.89 4.59 7.23
N GLY A 357 -27.10 3.63 6.74
CA GLY A 357 -25.83 3.90 6.06
C GLY A 357 -24.68 4.16 7.03
N SER A 358 -23.52 3.61 6.67
CA SER A 358 -22.27 3.80 7.41
C SER A 358 -21.13 3.79 6.42
N ILE A 359 -20.10 4.57 6.71
CA ILE A 359 -18.77 4.37 6.14
C ILE A 359 -18.27 3.05 6.71
N SER A 360 -17.78 2.15 5.86
CA SER A 360 -17.20 0.90 6.34
C SER A 360 -16.06 0.41 5.47
N GLY A 361 -15.07 -0.21 6.09
CA GLY A 361 -13.96 -0.86 5.41
C GLY A 361 -13.00 -1.49 6.41
N TYR A 362 -12.20 -2.43 5.94
CA TYR A 362 -11.18 -3.08 6.76
C TYR A 362 -9.96 -3.43 5.93
N TYR A 363 -8.81 -3.56 6.58
CA TYR A 363 -7.62 -4.18 6.01
C TYR A 363 -7.04 -5.20 6.97
N ASN A 364 -6.47 -6.27 6.41
CA ASN A 364 -5.47 -7.12 7.04
C ASN A 364 -4.12 -6.77 6.40
N ALA A 365 -3.08 -6.55 7.20
CA ALA A 365 -1.76 -6.22 6.69
C ALA A 365 -0.64 -6.95 7.46
N ARG A 366 0.44 -7.27 6.77
CA ARG A 366 1.72 -7.63 7.37
C ARG A 366 2.71 -6.55 6.98
N ILE A 367 3.32 -5.89 7.97
CA ILE A 367 4.33 -4.87 7.75
C ILE A 367 5.67 -5.34 8.29
N SER A 368 6.75 -4.91 7.67
CA SER A 368 8.11 -5.12 8.14
C SER A 368 8.75 -3.81 8.58
N ARG A 369 9.77 -3.90 9.43
CA ARG A 369 10.58 -2.78 9.87
C ARG A 369 11.39 -2.15 8.73
N SER A 370 11.71 -2.92 7.68
CA SER A 370 12.34 -2.44 6.44
C SER A 370 11.39 -1.64 5.55
N GLY A 371 10.07 -1.72 5.78
CA GLY A 371 9.06 -1.04 4.97
C GLY A 371 8.44 -1.90 3.86
N ASP A 372 8.80 -3.18 3.78
CA ASP A 372 8.09 -4.20 2.99
C ASP A 372 6.73 -4.44 3.62
N PHE A 373 5.70 -4.71 2.81
CA PHE A 373 4.39 -5.01 3.33
C PHE A 373 3.58 -5.96 2.45
N TYR A 374 2.58 -6.56 3.06
CA TYR A 374 1.39 -7.11 2.43
C TYR A 374 0.17 -6.38 2.99
N ILE A 375 -0.80 -6.04 2.15
CA ILE A 375 -2.10 -5.52 2.57
C ILE A 375 -3.22 -6.14 1.72
N SER A 376 -4.34 -6.46 2.37
CA SER A 376 -5.54 -6.94 1.73
C SER A 376 -6.78 -6.42 2.43
N GLY A 377 -7.86 -6.23 1.68
CA GLY A 377 -9.15 -5.89 2.22
C GLY A 377 -10.06 -5.22 1.21
N ARG A 378 -11.09 -4.56 1.73
CA ARG A 378 -12.11 -3.87 0.95
C ARG A 378 -12.83 -2.79 1.75
N HIS A 379 -13.57 -1.95 1.06
CA HIS A 379 -14.32 -0.84 1.65
C HIS A 379 -15.54 -0.47 0.81
N LYS A 380 -16.48 0.26 1.41
CA LYS A 380 -17.58 0.88 0.65
C LYS A 380 -17.06 1.97 -0.28
N GLN A 381 -17.74 2.18 -1.40
CA GLN A 381 -17.33 3.17 -2.40
C GLN A 381 -17.71 4.62 -2.04
N MET A 382 -18.03 4.91 -0.78
CA MET A 382 -18.28 6.26 -0.30
C MET A 382 -17.87 6.34 1.18
N PRO A 383 -17.06 7.35 1.56
CA PRO A 383 -16.61 8.50 0.76
C PRO A 383 -15.29 8.19 0.03
N ASP A 384 -14.35 9.13 -0.09
CA ASP A 384 -12.99 8.79 -0.55
C ASP A 384 -12.25 8.06 0.58
N HIS A 385 -11.38 7.12 0.21
CA HIS A 385 -10.58 6.31 1.15
C HIS A 385 -9.09 6.50 0.86
N GLU A 386 -8.29 6.70 1.91
CA GLU A 386 -6.82 6.70 1.82
C GLU A 386 -6.22 5.90 2.98
N ILE A 387 -5.26 5.03 2.66
CA ILE A 387 -4.46 4.29 3.62
C ILE A 387 -3.01 4.71 3.44
N ILE A 388 -2.39 5.13 4.53
CA ILE A 388 -1.06 5.73 4.57
C ILE A 388 -0.21 4.90 5.52
N ILE A 389 1.02 4.59 5.13
CA ILE A 389 2.03 4.00 6.01
C ILE A 389 3.14 5.03 6.24
N SER A 390 3.56 5.18 7.49
CA SER A 390 4.67 6.06 7.87
C SER A 390 5.67 5.32 8.75
N GLY A 391 6.95 5.35 8.38
CA GLY A 391 8.05 4.87 9.21
C GLY A 391 8.76 6.03 9.89
N PHE A 392 9.04 5.91 11.18
CA PHE A 392 9.67 6.97 11.98
C PHE A 392 11.07 6.57 12.44
N THR A 393 12.07 7.41 12.15
CA THR A 393 13.45 7.22 12.60
C THR A 393 13.79 8.11 13.79
N ARG A 394 14.75 7.69 14.64
CA ARG A 394 15.21 8.51 15.79
C ARG A 394 16.42 9.39 15.49
N SER A 395 17.31 8.97 14.59
CA SER A 395 18.52 9.72 14.24
C SER A 395 18.89 9.55 12.76
N PRO A 396 18.76 10.61 11.94
CA PRO A 396 18.00 11.84 12.23
C PRO A 396 16.52 11.50 12.43
N MET A 397 15.78 12.37 13.13
CA MET A 397 14.32 12.23 13.22
C MET A 397 13.71 12.53 11.85
N LYS A 398 13.25 11.49 11.15
CA LYS A 398 12.64 11.59 9.84
C LYS A 398 11.41 10.70 9.78
N THR A 399 10.44 11.14 9.00
CA THR A 399 9.23 10.38 8.69
C THR A 399 9.25 10.06 7.20
N TYR A 400 9.09 8.79 6.88
CA TYR A 400 8.98 8.31 5.50
C TYR A 400 7.56 7.82 5.27
N THR A 401 6.82 8.48 4.39
CA THR A 401 5.38 8.26 4.22
C THR A 401 5.01 7.93 2.79
N LYS A 402 4.22 6.87 2.60
CA LYS A 402 3.65 6.49 1.30
C LYS A 402 2.17 6.11 1.42
N PHE A 403 1.45 6.22 0.30
CA PHE A 403 0.10 5.67 0.21
C PHE A 403 0.20 4.16 0.01
N LEU A 404 -0.54 3.42 0.82
CA LEU A 404 -0.83 2.01 0.58
C LEU A 404 -2.05 1.86 -0.34
N HIS A 405 -3.01 2.78 -0.24
CA HIS A 405 -4.25 2.76 -1.00
C HIS A 405 -4.83 4.16 -1.14
N THR A 406 -5.38 4.47 -2.31
CA THR A 406 -6.25 5.64 -2.52
C THR A 406 -7.42 5.23 -3.40
N SER A 407 -8.64 5.61 -3.02
CA SER A 407 -9.83 5.38 -3.82
C SER A 407 -10.74 6.60 -3.80
N LYS A 408 -11.18 7.01 -4.97
CA LYS A 408 -12.20 8.04 -5.13
C LYS A 408 -13.57 7.46 -4.79
N GLN A 409 -14.44 8.27 -4.18
CA GLN A 409 -15.84 7.94 -3.97
C GLN A 409 -16.55 7.76 -5.32
N ALA A 410 -17.51 6.83 -5.37
CA ALA A 410 -18.40 6.66 -6.52
C ALA A 410 -19.62 7.57 -6.40
N SER A 411 -20.55 7.25 -5.50
CA SER A 411 -21.79 8.02 -5.29
C SER A 411 -22.19 8.02 -3.81
N PRO A 412 -22.84 9.09 -3.30
CA PRO A 412 -23.45 9.08 -1.97
C PRO A 412 -24.40 7.90 -1.72
N THR A 413 -25.02 7.34 -2.76
CA THR A 413 -25.88 6.16 -2.65
C THR A 413 -25.12 4.91 -2.17
N CYS A 414 -23.81 4.82 -2.41
CA CYS A 414 -22.96 3.70 -1.99
C CYS A 414 -22.77 3.60 -0.46
N LEU A 415 -23.23 4.59 0.33
CA LEU A 415 -23.31 4.46 1.78
C LEU A 415 -24.48 3.56 2.23
N PHE A 416 -25.54 3.50 1.41
CA PHE A 416 -26.81 2.86 1.70
C PHE A 416 -26.91 1.49 0.98
N LYS A 417 -27.76 0.59 1.51
CA LYS A 417 -28.06 -0.80 1.07
C LYS A 417 -27.77 -1.10 -0.41
N PRO A 418 -27.43 -2.35 -0.78
CA PRO A 418 -26.27 -2.77 -1.61
C PRO A 418 -26.19 -2.12 -3.01
N ALA A 419 -26.32 -0.80 -3.09
CA ALA A 419 -26.38 -0.06 -4.34
C ALA A 419 -25.06 -0.15 -5.10
N CYS A 420 -23.97 -0.39 -4.38
CA CYS A 420 -22.63 -0.52 -4.94
C CYS A 420 -21.93 -1.74 -4.33
N PRO A 421 -21.25 -2.56 -5.15
CA PRO A 421 -20.34 -3.59 -4.62
C PRO A 421 -19.22 -2.91 -3.83
N ALA A 422 -18.57 -3.65 -2.93
CA ALA A 422 -17.41 -3.12 -2.23
C ALA A 422 -16.24 -2.89 -3.20
N ALA A 423 -15.47 -1.82 -3.00
CA ALA A 423 -14.19 -1.61 -3.66
C ALA A 423 -13.07 -2.33 -2.90
N THR A 424 -12.07 -2.80 -3.61
CA THR A 424 -10.92 -3.50 -3.04
C THR A 424 -9.83 -2.54 -2.56
N ILE A 425 -9.12 -2.92 -1.50
CA ILE A 425 -7.89 -2.24 -1.07
C ILE A 425 -6.73 -2.83 -1.85
N GLY A 426 -5.92 -1.99 -2.49
CA GLY A 426 -4.76 -2.44 -3.27
C GLY A 426 -4.79 -2.04 -4.75
N ASN A 427 -5.69 -1.12 -5.12
CA ASN A 427 -5.79 -0.59 -6.47
C ASN A 427 -5.46 0.91 -6.44
N ASN A 428 -4.22 1.27 -6.76
CA ASN A 428 -3.93 2.66 -7.11
C ASN A 428 -4.12 2.76 -8.63
N GLY A 429 -5.21 3.40 -9.05
CA GLY A 429 -5.29 3.99 -10.38
C GLY A 429 -4.06 4.86 -10.63
N GLY A 430 -3.57 4.84 -11.87
CA GLY A 430 -2.27 5.35 -12.31
C GLY A 430 -1.84 6.69 -11.71
N TYR A 431 -0.52 6.80 -11.54
CA TYR A 431 0.22 7.97 -11.08
C TYR A 431 -0.06 9.21 -11.93
#